data_AF-A0A4Q6BJP7-F1
#
_entry.id   AF-A0A4Q6BJP7-F1
#
_cell.length_a   1.000
_cell.length_b   1.000
_cell.length_c   1.000
_cell.angle_alpha   90.00
_cell.angle_beta   90.00
_cell.angle_gamma   90.00
#
_symmetry.space_group_name_H-M   'P 1'
#
loop_
_entity.id
_entity.type
_entity.pdbx_description
1 polymer ?
#
loop_
_entity_poly.entity_id
_entity_poly.type
_entity_poly.pdbx_seq_one_letter_code
_entity_poly.pdbx_strand_id
1 'polypeptide(L)'
;MTNSLTDSDAHELLSSGFIFGLRSGRTVIGWGEFKKSQTPEGACSVYAPDFYLEDPKPWLIPPKFAVVDREFFATHVLPKLTTEVKDFRWIEPAREAFTCQFEKIRKAFETEGLEKAVPVVHATSQVRVTQSEIGRILGAMSRLPQTLTAYGFWNVSASSERPEGLLGATPEYLFSVDGWELKTMALAGTRSKTESREGGSALLADPKERKEHQLVIDDISRVLSKFG
;
A
#
# COMPACT_ATOMS: atom_id res chain seq x y z
N MET A 1 17.05 20.17 -7.44
CA MET A 1 17.73 19.15 -8.25
C MET A 1 16.84 18.90 -9.45
N THR A 2 17.38 19.01 -10.65
CA THR A 2 16.64 19.10 -11.91
C THR A 2 16.02 17.77 -12.32
N ASN A 3 14.70 17.82 -12.49
CA ASN A 3 13.78 16.74 -12.85
C ASN A 3 13.91 16.35 -14.33
N SER A 4 14.78 15.42 -14.69
CA SER A 4 14.59 14.67 -15.94
C SER A 4 14.97 13.22 -15.75
N LEU A 5 13.96 12.36 -15.54
CA LEU A 5 14.15 10.92 -15.76
C LEU A 5 14.49 10.69 -17.24
N THR A 6 15.64 10.08 -17.48
CA THR A 6 16.02 9.63 -18.82
C THR A 6 15.12 8.48 -19.26
N ASP A 7 15.12 8.13 -20.54
CA ASP A 7 14.36 6.98 -21.02
C ASP A 7 14.91 5.66 -20.45
N SER A 8 16.22 5.61 -20.17
CA SER A 8 16.85 4.49 -19.44
C SER A 8 16.28 4.36 -18.02
N ASP A 9 16.13 5.47 -17.31
CA ASP A 9 15.56 5.46 -15.95
C ASP A 9 14.09 5.02 -15.94
N ALA A 10 13.33 5.38 -16.97
CA ALA A 10 11.95 4.95 -17.14
C ALA A 10 11.85 3.41 -17.32
N HIS A 11 12.73 2.81 -18.12
CA HIS A 11 12.78 1.36 -18.30
C HIS A 11 13.25 0.62 -17.05
N GLU A 12 14.27 1.14 -16.35
CA GLU A 12 14.71 0.59 -15.07
C GLU A 12 13.58 0.65 -14.03
N LEU A 13 12.87 1.78 -13.96
CA LEU A 13 11.72 1.95 -13.07
C LEU A 13 10.64 0.90 -13.33
N LEU A 14 10.30 0.60 -14.58
CA LEU A 14 9.30 -0.44 -14.88
C LEU A 14 9.78 -1.85 -14.53
N SER A 15 11.09 -2.09 -14.57
CA SER A 15 11.67 -3.40 -14.29
C SER A 15 11.75 -3.66 -12.79
N SER A 16 12.26 -2.69 -12.04
CA SER A 16 12.43 -2.79 -10.59
C SER A 16 12.30 -1.40 -10.00
N GLY A 17 11.31 -1.20 -9.15
CA GLY A 17 10.99 0.12 -8.64
C GLY A 17 10.09 0.12 -7.42
N PHE A 18 9.91 1.31 -6.86
CA PHE A 18 8.93 1.57 -5.81
C PHE A 18 8.26 2.91 -6.06
N ILE A 19 7.07 3.06 -5.49
CA ILE A 19 6.32 4.30 -5.45
C ILE A 19 5.79 4.51 -4.04
N PHE A 20 5.83 5.75 -3.55
CA PHE A 20 5.20 6.13 -2.30
C PHE A 20 4.66 7.56 -2.40
N GLY A 21 3.36 7.73 -2.22
CA GLY A 21 2.71 9.03 -2.16
C GLY A 21 2.98 9.72 -0.83
N LEU A 22 3.30 11.01 -0.87
CA LEU A 22 3.49 11.85 0.31
C LEU A 22 2.24 12.70 0.57
N ARG A 23 1.99 13.02 1.84
CA ARG A 23 0.90 13.93 2.24
C ARG A 23 0.99 15.32 1.59
N SER A 24 2.18 15.73 1.16
CA SER A 24 2.38 17.00 0.44
C SER A 24 1.86 16.98 -1.00
N GLY A 25 1.25 15.88 -1.47
CA GLY A 25 0.84 15.70 -2.88
C GLY A 25 1.98 15.34 -3.84
N ARG A 26 3.21 15.20 -3.31
CA ARG A 26 4.37 14.71 -4.04
C ARG A 26 4.45 13.19 -3.98
N THR A 27 5.25 12.61 -4.85
CA THR A 27 5.49 11.17 -4.93
C THR A 27 6.98 10.90 -4.88
N VAL A 28 7.40 9.96 -4.04
CA VAL A 28 8.75 9.40 -4.10
C VAL A 28 8.71 8.19 -5.02
N ILE A 29 9.64 8.14 -5.96
CA ILE A 29 9.89 6.98 -6.79
C ILE A 29 11.36 6.59 -6.67
N GLY A 30 11.63 5.29 -6.67
CA GLY A 30 12.99 4.77 -6.80
C GLY A 30 13.02 3.60 -7.75
N TRP A 31 14.18 3.37 -8.34
CA TRP A 31 14.36 2.40 -9.41
C TRP A 31 15.74 1.79 -9.43
N GLY A 32 15.86 0.69 -10.16
CA GLY A 32 17.07 -0.14 -10.26
C GLY A 32 17.01 -1.35 -9.33
N GLU A 33 18.11 -2.08 -9.27
CA GLU A 33 18.22 -3.31 -8.47
C GLU A 33 18.36 -2.97 -6.98
N PHE A 34 17.34 -3.34 -6.19
CA PHE A 34 17.30 -2.99 -4.76
C PHE A 34 18.19 -3.90 -3.93
N LYS A 35 18.99 -3.31 -3.05
CA LYS A 35 19.70 -4.06 -2.01
C LYS A 35 18.75 -4.32 -0.85
N LYS A 36 18.58 -5.59 -0.45
CA LYS A 36 17.86 -5.96 0.79
C LYS A 36 18.79 -5.83 2.01
N SER A 37 18.31 -5.22 3.10
CA SER A 37 19.08 -5.03 4.34
C SER A 37 18.23 -5.22 5.60
N GLN A 38 18.91 -5.46 6.74
CA GLN A 38 18.27 -5.58 8.06
C GLN A 38 17.90 -4.21 8.64
N THR A 39 18.60 -3.16 8.22
CA THR A 39 18.45 -1.78 8.71
C THR A 39 18.28 -0.83 7.53
N PRO A 40 17.62 0.32 7.71
CA PRO A 40 17.57 1.34 6.67
C PRO A 40 18.98 1.89 6.41
N GLU A 41 19.26 2.22 5.15
CA GLU A 41 20.54 2.81 4.73
C GLU A 41 20.33 3.95 3.73
N GLY A 42 21.26 4.91 3.72
CA GLY A 42 21.24 6.02 2.77
C GLY A 42 20.11 7.03 3.00
N ALA A 43 19.86 7.85 1.98
CA ALA A 43 18.86 8.93 2.04
C ALA A 43 17.42 8.45 1.77
N CYS A 44 17.26 7.25 1.20
CA CYS A 44 15.97 6.67 0.89
C CYS A 44 16.03 5.16 1.08
N SER A 45 15.09 4.62 1.85
CA SER A 45 14.90 3.19 2.08
C SER A 45 13.41 2.91 2.20
N VAL A 46 12.96 1.75 1.73
CA VAL A 46 11.57 1.32 1.80
C VAL A 46 11.48 0.13 2.74
N TYR A 47 10.61 0.23 3.76
CA TYR A 47 10.32 -0.88 4.64
C TYR A 47 9.18 -1.73 4.05
N ALA A 48 9.47 -2.98 3.71
CA ALA A 48 8.52 -3.90 3.08
C ALA A 48 8.60 -5.29 3.72
N PRO A 49 8.25 -5.43 5.01
CA PRO A 49 8.24 -6.72 5.69
C PRO A 49 7.07 -7.59 5.21
N ASP A 50 7.15 -8.89 5.49
CA ASP A 50 5.96 -9.74 5.49
C ASP A 50 5.06 -9.42 6.69
N PHE A 51 3.83 -9.94 6.67
CA PHE A 51 2.83 -9.67 7.70
C PHE A 51 3.25 -10.14 9.11
N TYR A 52 4.03 -11.23 9.21
CA TYR A 52 4.49 -11.80 10.48
C TYR A 52 5.80 -11.18 10.97
N LEU A 53 6.40 -10.27 10.19
CA LEU A 53 7.68 -9.62 10.49
C LEU A 53 8.84 -10.61 10.63
N GLU A 54 8.80 -11.69 9.85
CA GLU A 54 9.79 -12.77 9.87
C GLU A 54 10.92 -12.57 8.86
N ASP A 55 10.75 -11.70 7.86
CA ASP A 55 11.79 -11.38 6.89
C ASP A 55 12.99 -10.74 7.62
N PRO A 56 14.18 -11.39 7.63
CA PRO A 56 15.35 -10.85 8.29
C PRO A 56 15.94 -9.63 7.57
N LYS A 57 15.52 -9.32 6.34
CA LYS A 57 16.02 -8.19 5.53
C LYS A 57 14.89 -7.41 4.83
N PRO A 58 13.98 -6.78 5.60
CA PRO A 58 12.76 -6.16 5.08
C PRO A 58 13.00 -4.79 4.43
N TRP A 59 14.20 -4.22 4.55
CA TRP A 59 14.52 -2.91 3.98
C TRP A 59 15.01 -3.05 2.54
N LEU A 60 14.34 -2.36 1.63
CA LEU A 60 14.73 -2.24 0.22
C LEU A 60 15.43 -0.90 0.01
N ILE A 61 16.69 -0.95 -0.43
CA ILE A 61 17.51 0.23 -0.66
C ILE A 61 17.64 0.42 -2.18
N PRO A 62 16.98 1.44 -2.76
CA PRO A 62 17.09 1.75 -4.17
C PRO A 62 18.44 2.41 -4.49
N PRO A 63 19.09 2.10 -5.63
CA PRO A 63 20.30 2.79 -6.05
C PRO A 63 20.02 4.22 -6.53
N LYS A 64 18.80 4.48 -7.03
CA LYS A 64 18.35 5.78 -7.53
C LYS A 64 16.96 6.09 -7.00
N PHE A 65 16.70 7.35 -6.66
CA PHE A 65 15.37 7.82 -6.29
C PHE A 65 15.18 9.29 -6.64
N ALA A 66 13.93 9.70 -6.76
CA ALA A 66 13.52 11.08 -6.97
C ALA A 66 12.21 11.37 -6.23
N VAL A 67 12.07 12.63 -5.79
CA VAL A 67 10.78 13.16 -5.32
C VAL A 67 10.23 14.04 -6.43
N VAL A 68 9.07 13.66 -6.95
CA VAL A 68 8.43 14.31 -8.08
C VAL A 68 7.03 14.77 -7.71
N ASP A 69 6.55 15.83 -8.36
CA ASP A 69 5.14 16.20 -8.26
C ASP A 69 4.29 15.17 -9.02
N ARG A 70 3.08 14.92 -8.51
CA ARG A 70 2.18 13.94 -9.11
C ARG A 70 1.81 14.28 -10.56
N GLU A 71 1.64 15.56 -10.87
CA GLU A 71 1.39 16.04 -12.23
C GLU A 71 2.60 15.80 -13.14
N PHE A 72 3.81 16.09 -12.64
CA PHE A 72 5.04 15.82 -13.38
C PHE A 72 5.19 14.32 -13.68
N PHE A 73 4.96 13.47 -12.68
CA PHE A 73 4.96 12.01 -12.87
C PHE A 73 3.97 11.59 -13.96
N ALA A 74 2.75 12.13 -13.94
CA ALA A 74 1.71 11.78 -14.89
C ALA A 74 1.99 12.27 -16.32
N THR A 75 2.65 13.40 -16.48
CA THR A 75 2.85 14.07 -17.78
C THR A 75 4.19 13.76 -18.43
N HIS A 76 5.23 13.46 -17.65
CA HIS A 76 6.59 13.29 -18.16
C HIS A 76 7.15 11.88 -17.97
N VAL A 77 6.66 11.15 -16.96
CA VAL A 77 7.12 9.78 -16.68
C VAL A 77 6.17 8.79 -17.32
N LEU A 78 4.88 8.82 -16.97
CA LEU A 78 3.90 7.84 -17.46
C LEU A 78 3.81 7.68 -18.98
N PRO A 79 3.87 8.73 -19.83
CA PRO A 79 3.76 8.54 -21.27
C PRO A 79 4.91 7.73 -21.86
N LYS A 80 6.07 7.68 -21.17
CA LYS A 80 7.20 6.84 -21.54
C LYS A 80 6.99 5.37 -21.18
N LEU A 81 5.98 5.07 -20.36
CA LEU A 81 5.73 3.75 -19.78
C LEU A 81 4.55 3.01 -20.44
N THR A 82 3.81 3.64 -21.35
CA THR A 82 2.58 3.06 -21.89
C THR A 82 2.86 2.05 -22.98
N THR A 83 2.41 0.82 -22.77
CA THR A 83 2.48 -0.30 -23.69
C THR A 83 1.15 -1.04 -23.72
N GLU A 84 0.98 -1.98 -24.67
CA GLU A 84 -0.18 -2.87 -24.68
C GLU A 84 -0.25 -3.71 -23.40
N VAL A 85 -1.45 -3.87 -22.85
CA VAL A 85 -1.65 -4.47 -21.53
C VAL A 85 -2.63 -5.62 -21.62
N LYS A 86 -2.34 -6.68 -20.88
CA LYS A 86 -3.25 -7.82 -20.74
C LYS A 86 -4.42 -7.47 -19.84
N ASP A 87 -5.53 -8.14 -20.10
CA ASP A 87 -6.70 -8.07 -19.22
C ASP A 87 -6.54 -9.04 -18.05
N PHE A 88 -6.75 -8.55 -16.82
CA PHE A 88 -6.73 -9.37 -15.62
C PHE A 88 -8.10 -9.99 -15.41
N ARG A 89 -8.28 -11.22 -15.89
CA ARG A 89 -9.47 -12.02 -15.52
C ARG A 89 -9.28 -12.50 -14.08
N TRP A 90 -10.01 -11.87 -13.16
CA TRP A 90 -9.97 -12.21 -11.74
C TRP A 90 -10.88 -13.39 -11.44
N ILE A 91 -10.38 -14.29 -10.60
CA ILE A 91 -11.10 -15.39 -9.97
C ILE A 91 -11.40 -14.93 -8.56
N GLU A 92 -12.68 -14.66 -8.30
CA GLU A 92 -13.15 -14.24 -6.97
C GLU A 92 -12.97 -15.36 -5.94
N PRO A 93 -12.70 -15.02 -4.66
CA PRO A 93 -12.57 -16.01 -3.61
C PRO A 93 -13.87 -16.79 -3.41
N ALA A 94 -13.75 -18.11 -3.20
CA ALA A 94 -14.88 -18.96 -2.87
C ALA A 94 -15.50 -18.52 -1.52
N ARG A 95 -16.84 -18.48 -1.44
CA ARG A 95 -17.57 -18.11 -0.22
C ARG A 95 -17.21 -19.02 0.96
N GLU A 96 -16.89 -20.27 0.67
CA GLU A 96 -16.51 -21.29 1.63
C GLU A 96 -15.19 -20.92 2.34
N ALA A 97 -14.25 -20.31 1.62
CA ALA A 97 -12.97 -19.86 2.18
C ALA A 97 -13.17 -18.77 3.24
N PHE A 98 -14.09 -17.83 2.98
CA PHE A 98 -14.48 -16.82 3.97
C PHE A 98 -15.21 -17.46 5.17
N THR A 99 -16.19 -18.32 4.88
CA THR A 99 -17.05 -18.94 5.90
C THR A 99 -16.23 -19.76 6.90
N CYS A 100 -15.25 -20.52 6.41
CA CYS A 100 -14.37 -21.31 7.27
C CYS A 100 -13.55 -20.44 8.23
N GLN A 101 -13.00 -19.31 7.77
CA GLN A 101 -12.27 -18.38 8.63
C GLN A 101 -13.20 -17.70 9.64
N PHE A 102 -14.39 -17.28 9.19
CA PHE A 102 -15.37 -16.62 10.02
C PHE A 102 -15.82 -17.49 11.20
N GLU A 103 -16.12 -18.77 10.96
CA GLU A 103 -16.52 -19.70 12.02
C GLU A 103 -15.41 -19.97 13.03
N LYS A 104 -14.14 -19.98 12.60
CA LYS A 104 -12.99 -20.08 13.51
C LYS A 104 -12.88 -18.85 14.41
N ILE A 105 -12.96 -17.66 13.83
CA ILE A 105 -12.94 -16.39 14.57
C ILE A 105 -14.09 -16.33 15.57
N ARG A 106 -15.29 -16.73 15.16
CA ARG A 106 -16.48 -16.75 16.02
C ARG A 106 -16.29 -17.65 17.25
N LYS A 107 -15.72 -18.85 17.08
CA LYS A 107 -15.39 -19.73 18.19
C LYS A 107 -14.37 -19.11 19.13
N ALA A 108 -13.32 -18.48 18.60
CA ALA A 108 -12.29 -17.82 19.40
C ALA A 108 -12.84 -16.65 20.26
N PHE A 109 -13.87 -15.93 19.77
CA PHE A 109 -14.57 -14.94 20.60
C PHE A 109 -15.24 -15.57 21.83
N GLU A 110 -15.79 -16.78 21.69
CA GLU A 110 -16.50 -17.47 22.77
C GLU A 110 -15.56 -18.21 23.73
N THR A 111 -14.47 -18.80 23.21
CA THR A 111 -13.63 -19.74 23.98
C THR A 111 -12.25 -19.21 24.34
N GLU A 112 -11.74 -18.21 23.62
CA GLU A 112 -10.34 -17.75 23.74
C GLU A 112 -10.23 -16.28 24.17
N GLY A 113 -11.35 -15.61 24.42
CA GLY A 113 -11.38 -14.21 24.88
C GLY A 113 -10.92 -13.22 23.81
N LEU A 114 -10.96 -13.60 22.53
CA LEU A 114 -10.68 -12.70 21.42
C LEU A 114 -11.71 -11.55 21.43
N GLU A 115 -11.27 -10.31 21.17
CA GLU A 115 -12.18 -9.14 21.16
C GLU A 115 -12.49 -8.66 19.74
N LYS A 116 -11.54 -8.79 18.82
CA LYS A 116 -11.66 -8.39 17.41
C LYS A 116 -10.72 -9.21 16.52
N ALA A 117 -11.17 -9.54 15.32
CA ALA A 117 -10.33 -10.11 14.26
C ALA A 117 -10.82 -9.68 12.88
N VAL A 118 -9.91 -9.71 11.90
CA VAL A 118 -10.16 -9.31 10.52
C VAL A 118 -9.87 -10.51 9.60
N PRO A 119 -10.90 -11.18 9.03
CA PRO A 119 -10.69 -12.23 8.06
C PRO A 119 -10.19 -11.66 6.73
N VAL A 120 -9.39 -12.43 6.00
CA VAL A 120 -8.81 -12.02 4.71
C VAL A 120 -9.13 -13.05 3.63
N VAL A 121 -9.52 -12.56 2.46
CA VAL A 121 -9.73 -13.38 1.26
C VAL A 121 -9.04 -12.73 0.06
N HIS A 122 -8.68 -13.54 -0.93
CA HIS A 122 -7.91 -13.09 -2.09
C HIS A 122 -8.65 -13.45 -3.38
N ALA A 123 -8.86 -12.45 -4.23
CA ALA A 123 -9.10 -12.68 -5.65
C ALA A 123 -7.75 -12.90 -6.34
N THR A 124 -7.70 -13.79 -7.33
CA THR A 124 -6.45 -14.13 -8.02
C THR A 124 -6.59 -14.04 -9.53
N SER A 125 -5.49 -13.80 -10.23
CA SER A 125 -5.44 -13.91 -11.69
C SER A 125 -4.18 -14.66 -12.09
N GLN A 126 -4.26 -15.45 -13.16
CA GLN A 126 -3.12 -16.23 -13.67
C GLN A 126 -2.23 -15.43 -14.64
N VAL A 127 -2.48 -14.11 -14.78
CA VAL A 127 -1.68 -13.23 -15.64
C VAL A 127 -0.36 -12.90 -14.94
N ARG A 128 0.76 -13.22 -15.60
CA ARG A 128 2.07 -12.74 -15.18
C ARG A 128 2.18 -11.24 -15.43
N VAL A 129 2.41 -10.47 -14.38
CA VAL A 129 2.69 -9.03 -14.44
C VAL A 129 4.05 -8.80 -15.10
N THR A 130 4.07 -7.98 -16.15
CA THR A 130 5.29 -7.53 -16.83
C THR A 130 5.47 -6.02 -16.65
N GLN A 131 6.54 -5.45 -17.21
CA GLN A 131 6.76 -4.00 -17.27
C GLN A 131 5.53 -3.24 -17.82
N SER A 132 4.82 -3.82 -18.79
CA SER A 132 3.62 -3.23 -19.36
C SER A 132 2.47 -3.10 -18.36
N GLU A 133 2.21 -4.17 -17.61
CA GLU A 133 1.20 -4.16 -16.55
C GLU A 133 1.58 -3.20 -15.41
N ILE A 134 2.87 -3.11 -15.04
CA ILE A 134 3.37 -2.12 -14.08
C ILE A 134 3.07 -0.70 -14.58
N GLY A 135 3.42 -0.38 -15.83
CA GLY A 135 3.16 0.93 -16.43
C GLY A 135 1.68 1.31 -16.39
N ARG A 136 0.78 0.36 -16.70
CA ARG A 136 -0.68 0.57 -16.58
C ARG A 136 -1.12 0.84 -15.15
N ILE A 137 -0.63 0.07 -14.18
CA ILE A 137 -1.00 0.20 -12.77
C ILE A 137 -0.53 1.56 -12.25
N LEU A 138 0.72 1.95 -12.52
CA LEU A 138 1.24 3.29 -12.20
C LEU A 138 0.42 4.39 -12.88
N GLY A 139 -0.01 4.14 -14.11
CA GLY A 139 -0.98 4.95 -14.84
C GLY A 139 -2.25 5.19 -14.05
N ALA A 140 -2.89 4.13 -13.58
CA ALA A 140 -4.09 4.21 -12.75
C ALA A 140 -3.82 4.91 -11.41
N MET A 141 -2.68 4.63 -10.77
CA MET A 141 -2.28 5.24 -9.50
C MET A 141 -2.13 6.76 -9.59
N SER A 142 -1.62 7.28 -10.72
CA SER A 142 -1.51 8.73 -10.95
C SER A 142 -2.85 9.47 -10.97
N ARG A 143 -3.97 8.75 -11.05
CA ARG A 143 -5.35 9.29 -11.09
C ARG A 143 -6.16 9.01 -9.82
N LEU A 144 -5.57 8.42 -8.79
CA LEU A 144 -6.23 8.17 -7.50
C LEU A 144 -6.77 9.46 -6.85
N PRO A 145 -7.91 9.45 -6.16
CA PRO A 145 -8.34 10.61 -5.37
C PRO A 145 -7.27 10.98 -4.32
N GLN A 146 -7.22 12.25 -3.89
CA GLN A 146 -6.28 12.71 -2.85
C GLN A 146 -6.46 11.99 -1.50
N THR A 147 -7.61 11.34 -1.28
CA THR A 147 -7.89 10.52 -0.10
C THR A 147 -7.17 9.17 -0.11
N LEU A 148 -6.46 8.82 -1.18
CA LEU A 148 -5.71 7.58 -1.30
C LEU A 148 -4.24 7.88 -1.59
N THR A 149 -3.38 7.11 -0.94
CA THR A 149 -1.94 7.19 -1.08
C THR A 149 -1.46 5.98 -1.88
N ALA A 150 -0.90 6.22 -3.06
CA ALA A 150 -0.25 5.18 -3.84
C ALA A 150 0.99 4.67 -3.11
N TYR A 151 1.17 3.36 -3.03
CA TYR A 151 2.35 2.76 -2.44
C TYR A 151 2.66 1.42 -3.10
N GLY A 152 3.92 1.01 -3.03
CA GLY A 152 4.31 -0.31 -3.46
C GLY A 152 5.73 -0.40 -3.95
N PHE A 153 6.17 -1.63 -4.18
CA PHE A 153 7.43 -1.97 -4.82
C PHE A 153 7.20 -3.13 -5.80
N TRP A 154 8.06 -3.28 -6.79
CA TRP A 154 8.01 -4.35 -7.75
C TRP A 154 9.40 -4.68 -8.25
N ASN A 155 9.59 -5.94 -8.59
CA ASN A 155 10.71 -6.45 -9.37
C ASN A 155 10.14 -7.46 -10.37
N VAL A 156 9.99 -7.02 -11.61
CA VAL A 156 9.52 -7.82 -12.75
C VAL A 156 10.59 -7.94 -13.84
N SER A 157 11.86 -7.70 -13.49
CA SER A 157 12.97 -7.84 -14.41
C SER A 157 12.99 -9.24 -15.03
N ALA A 158 13.27 -9.33 -16.33
CA ALA A 158 13.43 -10.61 -17.01
C ALA A 158 14.59 -11.44 -16.43
N SER A 159 15.58 -10.79 -15.80
CA SER A 159 16.69 -11.44 -15.10
C SER A 159 16.36 -11.84 -13.65
N SER A 160 15.20 -11.47 -13.11
CA SER A 160 14.82 -11.83 -11.75
C SER A 160 14.38 -13.29 -11.69
N GLU A 161 15.06 -14.09 -10.87
CA GLU A 161 14.71 -15.49 -10.63
C GLU A 161 13.34 -15.65 -9.95
N ARG A 162 12.92 -14.64 -9.17
CA ARG A 162 11.62 -14.60 -8.51
C ARG A 162 11.02 -13.20 -8.64
N PRO A 163 10.23 -12.96 -9.69
CA PRO A 163 9.46 -11.73 -9.80
C PRO A 163 8.51 -11.59 -8.60
N GLU A 164 8.55 -10.45 -7.94
CA GLU A 164 7.74 -10.16 -6.76
C GLU A 164 7.37 -8.69 -6.73
N GLY A 165 6.34 -8.36 -5.95
CA GLY A 165 5.94 -6.98 -5.77
C GLY A 165 4.58 -6.86 -5.10
N LEU A 166 4.33 -5.66 -4.60
CA LEU A 166 3.08 -5.22 -4.05
C LEU A 166 2.80 -3.81 -4.55
N LEU A 167 1.59 -3.58 -5.04
CA LEU A 167 1.12 -2.27 -5.49
C LEU A 167 -0.27 -2.04 -4.91
N GLY A 168 -0.45 -0.90 -4.25
CA GLY A 168 -1.70 -0.59 -3.55
C GLY A 168 -1.99 0.90 -3.49
N ALA A 169 -3.22 1.19 -3.08
CA ALA A 169 -3.68 2.54 -2.77
C ALA A 169 -4.35 2.50 -1.40
N THR A 170 -3.71 3.06 -0.38
CA THR A 170 -4.20 3.02 1.00
C THR A 170 -4.83 4.35 1.39
N PRO A 171 -6.01 4.36 2.03
CA PRO A 171 -6.50 5.54 2.74
C PRO A 171 -5.77 5.75 4.07
N GLU A 172 -5.06 4.74 4.56
CA GLU A 172 -4.49 4.68 5.91
C GLU A 172 -2.98 4.94 5.94
N TYR A 173 -2.59 5.92 6.77
CA TYR A 173 -1.20 6.15 7.14
C TYR A 173 -0.95 5.54 8.50
N LEU A 174 -0.09 4.52 8.56
CA LEU A 174 0.26 3.87 9.82
C LEU A 174 0.93 4.84 10.78
N PHE A 175 2.03 5.48 10.36
CA PHE A 175 2.60 6.62 11.06
C PHE A 175 3.53 7.44 10.14
N SER A 176 3.88 8.64 10.58
CA SER A 176 4.97 9.46 10.05
C SER A 176 5.72 10.10 11.21
N VAL A 177 7.04 10.18 11.11
CA VAL A 177 7.89 10.87 12.08
C VAL A 177 8.66 11.98 11.36
N ASP A 178 8.57 13.20 11.84
CA ASP A 178 9.36 14.34 11.38
C ASP A 178 9.98 15.06 12.59
N GLY A 179 11.31 14.97 12.72
CA GLY A 179 12.02 15.37 13.92
C GLY A 179 11.48 14.63 15.16
N TRP A 180 10.81 15.37 16.04
CA TRP A 180 10.21 14.87 17.28
C TRP A 180 8.69 14.67 17.19
N GLU A 181 8.09 14.95 16.03
CA GLU A 181 6.65 14.85 15.84
C GLU A 181 6.28 13.49 15.24
N LEU A 182 5.54 12.68 16.00
CA LEU A 182 4.91 11.45 15.52
C LEU A 182 3.44 11.71 15.21
N LYS A 183 3.02 11.38 13.99
CA LYS A 183 1.62 11.42 13.55
C LYS A 183 1.19 10.03 13.13
N THR A 184 0.00 9.61 13.54
CA THR A 184 -0.64 8.35 13.14
C THR A 184 -2.10 8.62 12.77
N MET A 185 -2.80 7.61 12.24
CA MET A 185 -4.22 7.70 11.95
C MET A 185 -4.91 6.42 12.41
N ALA A 186 -6.00 6.57 13.16
CA ALA A 186 -6.95 5.49 13.38
C ALA A 186 -7.97 5.50 12.25
N LEU A 187 -8.00 4.46 11.41
CA LEU A 187 -9.05 4.31 10.40
C LEU A 187 -9.85 3.03 10.66
N ALA A 188 -11.09 3.20 11.12
CA ALA A 188 -12.04 2.11 11.33
C ALA A 188 -13.47 2.61 11.19
N GLY A 189 -14.34 1.70 10.73
CA GLY A 189 -15.71 1.98 10.30
C GLY A 189 -15.78 2.17 8.78
N THR A 190 -16.72 1.49 8.12
CA THR A 190 -16.81 1.47 6.64
C THR A 190 -18.25 1.59 6.18
N ARG A 191 -18.49 2.45 5.19
CA ARG A 191 -19.77 2.52 4.47
C ARG A 191 -19.58 2.64 2.97
N SER A 192 -20.57 2.14 2.22
CA SER A 192 -20.60 2.28 0.77
C SER A 192 -20.84 3.72 0.34
N LYS A 193 -20.15 4.16 -0.71
CA LYS A 193 -20.36 5.47 -1.35
C LYS A 193 -21.78 5.66 -1.89
N THR A 194 -22.47 4.60 -2.26
CA THR A 194 -23.85 4.66 -2.81
C THR A 194 -24.90 4.98 -1.75
N GLU A 195 -24.61 4.72 -0.48
CA GLU A 195 -25.46 5.06 0.67
C GLU A 195 -25.25 6.53 1.14
N SER A 196 -24.37 7.29 0.46
CA SER A 196 -23.71 8.47 1.04
C SER A 196 -24.33 9.84 0.74
N ARG A 197 -25.56 9.96 0.23
CA ARG A 197 -26.15 11.32 0.08
C ARG A 197 -26.35 12.04 1.43
N GLU A 198 -26.39 11.29 2.53
CA GLU A 198 -26.35 11.78 3.94
C GLU A 198 -25.26 11.05 4.79
N GLY A 199 -24.45 10.18 4.17
CA GLY A 199 -23.80 9.03 4.83
C GLY A 199 -22.64 9.33 5.80
N GLY A 200 -22.04 10.52 5.75
CA GLY A 200 -21.04 10.92 6.75
C GLY A 200 -21.66 11.08 8.14
N SER A 201 -22.84 11.72 8.22
CA SER A 201 -23.56 11.91 9.49
C SER A 201 -24.09 10.59 10.04
N ALA A 202 -24.52 9.67 9.17
CA ALA A 202 -25.03 8.36 9.58
C ALA A 202 -23.92 7.44 10.13
N LEU A 203 -22.72 7.45 9.53
CA LEU A 203 -21.57 6.72 10.06
C LEU A 203 -21.16 7.24 11.44
N LEU A 204 -21.14 8.56 11.63
CA LEU A 204 -20.81 9.20 12.91
C LEU A 204 -21.89 8.95 13.99
N ALA A 205 -23.14 8.73 13.60
CA ALA A 205 -24.23 8.44 14.53
C ALA A 205 -24.27 6.96 14.96
N ASP A 206 -23.75 6.04 14.14
CA ASP A 206 -23.82 4.59 14.37
C ASP A 206 -22.99 4.19 15.62
N PRO A 207 -23.64 3.67 16.69
CA PRO A 207 -22.94 3.27 17.91
C PRO A 207 -21.94 2.12 17.69
N LYS A 208 -22.23 1.21 16.75
CA LYS A 208 -21.34 0.09 16.44
C LYS A 208 -20.05 0.59 15.80
N GLU A 209 -20.18 1.43 14.77
CA GLU A 209 -19.04 1.96 14.03
C GLU A 209 -18.19 2.87 14.93
N ARG A 210 -18.81 3.69 15.78
CA ARG A 210 -18.09 4.47 16.80
C ARG A 210 -17.36 3.60 17.81
N LYS A 211 -17.97 2.52 18.29
CA LYS A 211 -17.31 1.59 19.21
C LYS A 211 -16.11 0.92 18.55
N GLU A 212 -16.25 0.45 17.30
CA GLU A 212 -15.15 -0.13 16.55
C GLU A 212 -14.00 0.87 16.31
N HIS A 213 -14.33 2.13 16.05
CA HIS A 213 -13.35 3.21 15.90
C HIS A 213 -12.64 3.53 17.21
N GLN A 214 -13.39 3.61 18.32
CA GLN A 214 -12.84 3.89 19.65
C GLN A 214 -11.84 2.82 20.08
N LEU A 215 -12.11 1.53 19.80
CA LEU A 215 -11.17 0.44 20.10
C LEU A 215 -9.81 0.65 19.42
N VAL A 216 -9.80 1.16 18.18
CA VAL A 216 -8.54 1.44 17.46
C VAL A 216 -7.81 2.64 18.06
N ILE A 217 -8.55 3.70 18.44
CA ILE A 217 -7.98 4.87 19.12
C ILE A 217 -7.35 4.46 20.46
N ASP A 218 -8.07 3.68 21.26
CA ASP A 218 -7.64 3.26 22.59
C ASP A 218 -6.38 2.40 22.50
N ASP A 219 -6.33 1.48 21.54
CA ASP A 219 -5.15 0.63 21.33
C ASP A 219 -3.92 1.42 20.89
N ILE A 220 -4.07 2.29 19.88
CA ILE A 220 -2.99 3.18 19.42
C ILE A 220 -2.50 4.07 20.57
N SER A 221 -3.41 4.71 21.31
CA SER A 221 -3.08 5.60 22.43
C SER A 221 -2.34 4.85 23.53
N ARG A 222 -2.81 3.64 23.88
CA ARG A 222 -2.16 2.78 24.85
C ARG A 222 -0.74 2.40 24.44
N VAL A 223 -0.54 1.96 23.19
CA VAL A 223 0.78 1.57 22.67
C VAL A 223 1.75 2.75 22.60
N LEU A 224 1.25 3.94 22.22
CA LEU A 224 2.05 5.15 22.07
C LEU A 224 2.26 5.94 23.38
N SER A 225 1.50 5.66 24.44
CA SER A 225 1.59 6.37 25.74
C SER A 225 3.01 6.45 26.33
N LYS A 226 3.89 5.51 25.98
CA LYS A 226 5.30 5.49 26.39
C LYS A 226 6.18 6.53 25.68
N PHE A 227 5.68 7.20 24.65
CA PHE A 227 6.41 8.15 23.82
C PHE A 227 5.97 9.61 24.01
N GLY A 228 4.94 9.87 24.84
CA GLY A 228 4.36 11.20 25.07
C GLY A 228 2.89 11.23 24.74
#